data_AF-K9ULZ5-F1
#
_entry.id   AF-K9ULZ5-F1
#
_cell.length_a   1.000
_cell.length_b   1.000
_cell.length_c   1.000
_cell.angle_alpha   90.00
_cell.angle_beta   90.00
_cell.angle_gamma   90.00
#
_symmetry.space_group_name_H-M   'P 1'
#
loop_
_entity.id
_entity.type
_entity.pdbx_description
1 polymer ?
#
loop_
_entity_poly.entity_id
_entity_poly.type
_entity_poly.pdbx_seq_one_letter_code
_entity_poly.pdbx_strand_id
1 'polypeptide(L)'
;MNRVIILDAGPLGLITNPKLSSESVACAQWLQAHIIAGSRAIVPEIADYEVRRELLRANKTKGISRLDDLAKSIEYLPITTTAMRQAAKLWAQARQQGQPTAGDQQFQIQKSRKSWRPEWKPSRKA
;
A
#
# COMPACT_ATOMS: atom_id res chain seq x y z
N MET A 1 -21.58 17.87 -4.29
CA MET A 1 -20.94 17.50 -3.00
C MET A 1 -19.51 17.08 -3.30
N ASN A 2 -18.51 17.70 -2.67
CA ASN A 2 -17.10 17.38 -2.91
C ASN A 2 -16.66 16.20 -2.03
N ARG A 3 -17.00 14.97 -2.43
CA ARG A 3 -16.58 13.75 -1.70
C ARG A 3 -15.16 13.36 -2.13
N VAL A 4 -14.33 12.97 -1.16
CA VAL A 4 -13.00 12.40 -1.41
C VAL A 4 -13.06 10.90 -1.14
N ILE A 5 -12.58 10.10 -2.10
CA ILE A 5 -12.48 8.65 -2.01
C ILE A 5 -11.01 8.29 -2.01
N ILE A 6 -10.53 7.71 -0.92
CA ILE A 6 -9.16 7.21 -0.80
C ILE A 6 -9.20 5.70 -0.94
N LEU A 7 -8.51 5.17 -1.94
CA LEU A 7 -8.53 3.73 -2.24
C LEU A 7 -7.55 2.97 -1.33
N ASP A 8 -8.06 1.94 -0.65
CA ASP A 8 -7.23 0.96 0.05
C ASP A 8 -6.75 -0.15 -0.92
N ALA A 9 -5.78 -0.97 -0.50
CA ALA A 9 -5.17 -2.02 -1.33
C ALA A 9 -6.20 -3.05 -1.85
N GLY A 10 -7.23 -3.40 -1.07
CA GLY A 10 -8.28 -4.34 -1.49
C GLY A 10 -9.07 -3.85 -2.70
N PRO A 11 -9.81 -2.72 -2.59
CA PRO A 11 -10.51 -2.12 -3.74
C PRO A 11 -9.57 -1.79 -4.90
N LEU A 12 -8.37 -1.29 -4.63
CA LEU A 12 -7.37 -1.00 -5.66
C LEU A 12 -6.99 -2.27 -6.45
N GLY A 13 -6.79 -3.40 -5.76
CA GLY A 13 -6.54 -4.71 -6.36
C GLY A 13 -7.71 -5.21 -7.21
N LEU A 14 -8.96 -4.98 -6.78
CA LEU A 14 -10.17 -5.31 -7.55
C LEU A 14 -10.28 -4.49 -8.84
N ILE A 15 -10.11 -3.17 -8.75
CA ILE A 15 -10.22 -2.25 -9.91
C ILE A 15 -9.14 -2.54 -10.96
N THR A 16 -7.94 -2.88 -10.50
CA THR A 16 -6.78 -3.17 -11.37
C THR A 16 -6.74 -4.63 -11.84
N ASN A 17 -7.65 -5.48 -11.37
CA ASN A 17 -7.71 -6.88 -11.77
C ASN A 17 -8.08 -7.01 -13.26
N PRO A 18 -7.25 -7.65 -14.10
CA PRO A 18 -7.61 -7.90 -15.49
C PRO A 18 -8.70 -8.96 -15.65
N LYS A 19 -8.97 -9.78 -14.61
CA LYS A 19 -10.06 -10.75 -14.61
C LYS A 19 -11.34 -10.05 -14.17
N LEU A 20 -12.33 -10.01 -15.06
CA LEU A 20 -13.63 -9.36 -14.86
C LEU A 20 -14.56 -10.21 -13.98
N SER A 21 -14.20 -10.45 -12.72
CA SER A 21 -15.18 -10.97 -11.76
C SER A 21 -16.31 -9.96 -11.58
N SER A 22 -17.52 -10.43 -11.22
CA SER A 22 -18.67 -9.56 -10.93
C SER A 22 -18.32 -8.49 -9.90
N GLU A 23 -17.56 -8.85 -8.87
CA GLU A 23 -17.06 -7.94 -7.84
C GLU A 23 -16.09 -6.88 -8.39
N SER A 24 -15.13 -7.29 -9.24
CA SER A 24 -14.16 -6.34 -9.83
C SER A 24 -14.86 -5.34 -10.75
N VAL A 25 -15.84 -5.82 -11.55
CA VAL A 25 -16.65 -4.96 -12.42
C VAL A 25 -17.51 -4.00 -11.61
N ALA A 26 -18.20 -4.49 -10.58
CA ALA A 26 -19.03 -3.65 -9.71
C ALA A 26 -18.18 -2.58 -8.98
N CYS A 27 -17.00 -2.94 -8.49
CA CYS A 27 -16.09 -2.02 -7.82
C CYS A 27 -15.59 -0.92 -8.78
N ALA A 28 -15.19 -1.28 -10.00
CA ALA A 28 -14.77 -0.32 -11.02
C ALA A 28 -15.92 0.62 -11.46
N GLN A 29 -17.13 0.07 -11.65
CA GLN A 29 -18.31 0.86 -11.99
C GLN A 29 -18.71 1.82 -10.87
N TRP A 30 -18.64 1.36 -9.61
CA TRP A 30 -18.88 2.20 -8.44
C TRP A 30 -17.92 3.39 -8.40
N LEU A 31 -16.62 3.14 -8.58
CA LEU A 31 -15.63 4.22 -8.59
C LEU A 31 -15.87 5.19 -9.74
N GLN A 32 -16.13 4.67 -10.95
CA GLN A 32 -16.40 5.48 -12.13
C GLN A 32 -17.64 6.37 -11.94
N ALA A 33 -18.73 5.83 -11.38
CA ALA A 33 -19.94 6.59 -11.11
C ALA A 33 -19.66 7.74 -10.14
N HIS A 34 -18.84 7.52 -9.11
CA HIS A 34 -18.45 8.56 -8.16
C HIS A 34 -17.58 9.64 -8.80
N ILE A 35 -16.62 9.27 -9.66
CA ILE A 35 -15.80 10.22 -10.40
C ILE A 35 -16.66 11.08 -11.32
N ILE A 36 -17.58 10.47 -12.08
CA ILE A 36 -18.53 11.18 -12.96
C ILE A 36 -19.42 12.13 -12.15
N ALA A 37 -19.84 11.73 -10.95
CA ALA A 37 -20.61 12.58 -10.03
C ALA A 37 -19.77 13.71 -9.38
N GLY A 38 -18.50 13.89 -9.77
CA GLY A 38 -17.61 14.93 -9.28
C GLY A 38 -16.88 14.60 -7.97
N SER A 39 -16.80 13.32 -7.59
CA SER A 39 -16.00 12.90 -6.44
C SER A 39 -14.53 12.81 -6.81
N ARG A 40 -13.65 13.20 -5.89
CA ARG A 40 -12.20 13.15 -6.05
C ARG A 40 -11.68 11.80 -5.58
N ALA A 41 -11.18 10.98 -6.51
CA ALA A 41 -10.59 9.68 -6.22
C ALA A 41 -9.06 9.79 -6.08
N ILE A 42 -8.50 9.11 -5.09
CA ILE A 42 -7.08 9.18 -4.72
C ILE A 42 -6.51 7.77 -4.55
N VAL A 43 -5.34 7.51 -5.15
CA VAL A 43 -4.49 6.34 -4.90
C VAL A 43 -3.37 6.72 -3.92
N PRO A 44 -3.38 6.22 -2.67
CA PRO A 44 -2.24 6.33 -1.77
C PRO A 44 -1.04 5.51 -2.26
N GLU A 45 0.16 6.08 -2.19
CA GLU A 45 1.41 5.38 -2.55
C GLU A 45 1.61 4.08 -1.75
N ILE A 46 1.18 4.03 -0.49
CA ILE A 46 1.30 2.81 0.32
C ILE A 46 0.38 1.69 -0.20
N ALA A 47 -0.83 2.02 -0.69
CA ALA A 47 -1.76 1.05 -1.25
C ALA A 47 -1.29 0.57 -2.63
N ASP A 48 -0.75 1.48 -3.47
CA ASP A 48 -0.07 1.09 -4.72
C ASP A 48 1.06 0.11 -4.42
N TYR A 49 1.94 0.42 -3.47
CA TYR A 49 3.05 -0.45 -3.08
C TYR A 49 2.59 -1.85 -2.68
N GLU A 50 1.55 -1.97 -1.87
CA GLU A 50 1.03 -3.27 -1.42
C GLU A 50 0.52 -4.12 -2.59
N VAL A 51 -0.30 -3.53 -3.47
CA VAL A 51 -0.84 -4.20 -4.65
C VAL A 51 0.29 -4.54 -5.63
N ARG A 52 1.16 -3.58 -5.93
CA ARG A 52 2.28 -3.72 -6.86
C ARG A 52 3.25 -4.81 -6.43
N ARG A 53 3.60 -4.90 -5.15
CA ARG A 53 4.50 -5.94 -4.62
C ARG A 53 3.94 -7.34 -4.88
N GLU A 54 2.65 -7.54 -4.67
CA GLU A 54 2.02 -8.84 -4.87
C GLU A 54 1.90 -9.19 -6.36
N LEU A 55 1.55 -8.21 -7.21
CA LEU A 55 1.53 -8.40 -8.66
C LEU A 55 2.91 -8.75 -9.22
N LEU A 56 3.97 -8.10 -8.72
CA LEU A 56 5.36 -8.42 -9.08
C LEU A 56 5.73 -9.84 -8.63
N ARG A 57 5.43 -10.19 -7.37
CA ARG A 57 5.68 -11.54 -6.81
C ARG A 57 5.03 -12.64 -7.65
N ALA A 58 3.83 -12.37 -8.18
CA ALA A 58 3.06 -13.30 -9.00
C ALA A 58 3.28 -13.14 -10.53
N ASN A 59 4.24 -12.31 -10.96
CA ASN A 59 4.55 -12.00 -12.36
C ASN A 59 3.32 -11.55 -13.19
N LYS A 60 2.43 -10.75 -12.60
CA LYS A 60 1.18 -10.28 -13.21
C LYS A 60 1.36 -8.93 -13.93
N THR A 61 2.11 -8.93 -15.02
CA THR A 61 2.44 -7.72 -15.80
C THR A 61 1.21 -6.92 -16.27
N LYS A 62 0.12 -7.59 -16.66
CA LYS A 62 -1.14 -6.92 -17.03
C LYS A 62 -1.78 -6.15 -15.86
N GLY A 63 -1.69 -6.69 -14.65
CA GLY A 63 -2.19 -5.99 -13.45
C GLY A 63 -1.37 -4.74 -13.14
N ILE A 64 -0.04 -4.84 -13.31
CA ILE A 64 0.87 -3.71 -13.12
C ILE A 64 0.53 -2.58 -14.11
N SER A 65 0.35 -2.92 -15.40
CA SER A 65 -0.06 -1.91 -16.41
C SER A 65 -1.37 -1.22 -16.03
N ARG A 66 -2.38 -1.96 -15.57
CA ARG A 66 -3.67 -1.36 -15.16
C ARG A 66 -3.54 -0.49 -13.93
N LEU A 67 -2.68 -0.87 -12.98
CA LEU A 67 -2.35 -0.05 -11.81
C LEU A 67 -1.68 1.25 -12.23
N ASP A 68 -0.69 1.19 -13.14
CA ASP A 68 -0.02 2.37 -13.69
C ASP A 68 -0.99 3.29 -14.44
N ASP A 69 -1.91 2.72 -15.23
CA ASP A 69 -2.91 3.50 -15.96
C ASP A 69 -3.90 4.19 -15.01
N LEU A 70 -4.36 3.49 -13.98
CA LEU A 70 -5.23 4.06 -12.95
C LEU A 70 -4.53 5.21 -12.22
N ALA A 71 -3.29 5.00 -11.76
CA ALA A 71 -2.51 6.02 -11.04
C ALA A 71 -2.23 7.28 -11.87
N LYS A 72 -2.22 7.18 -13.21
CA LYS A 72 -2.14 8.35 -14.11
C LYS A 72 -3.49 9.04 -14.33
N SER A 73 -4.58 8.31 -14.17
CA SER A 73 -5.94 8.80 -14.48
C SER A 73 -6.61 9.52 -13.31
N ILE A 74 -6.20 9.24 -12.08
CA ILE A 74 -6.73 9.87 -10.85
C ILE A 74 -5.58 10.38 -9.99
N GLU A 75 -5.90 11.08 -8.90
CA GLU A 75 -4.86 11.66 -8.07
C GLU A 75 -4.03 10.58 -7.38
N TYR A 76 -2.71 10.76 -7.42
CA TYR A 76 -1.75 9.94 -6.68
C TYR A 76 -1.27 10.72 -5.46
N LEU A 77 -1.32 10.10 -4.28
CA LEU A 77 -0.93 10.72 -3.02
C LEU A 77 0.39 10.12 -2.50
N PRO A 78 1.51 10.85 -2.61
CA PRO A 78 2.81 10.37 -2.16
C PRO A 78 2.87 10.14 -0.66
N ILE A 79 3.67 9.15 -0.25
CA ILE A 79 3.93 8.90 1.16
C ILE A 79 4.91 9.93 1.71
N THR A 80 4.61 10.48 2.89
CA THR A 80 5.52 11.42 3.56
C THR A 80 5.98 10.86 4.89
N THR A 81 7.20 11.23 5.32
CA THR A 81 7.73 10.84 6.64
C THR A 81 6.80 11.29 7.76
N THR A 82 6.17 12.47 7.63
CA THR A 82 5.21 12.99 8.61
C THR A 82 3.97 12.09 8.68
N ALA A 83 3.39 11.71 7.55
CA ALA A 83 2.23 10.80 7.51
C ALA A 83 2.57 9.45 8.15
N MET A 84 3.74 8.88 7.85
CA MET A 84 4.17 7.60 8.43
C MET A 84 4.42 7.67 9.94
N ARG A 85 5.02 8.76 10.42
CA ARG A 85 5.17 8.98 11.87
C ARG A 85 3.82 9.10 12.57
N GLN A 86 2.84 9.73 11.94
CA GLN A 86 1.48 9.82 12.48
C GLN A 86 0.78 8.47 12.46
N ALA A 87 0.90 7.69 11.39
CA ALA A 87 0.38 6.33 11.31
C ALA A 87 0.94 5.44 12.44
N ALA A 88 2.25 5.52 12.71
CA ALA A 88 2.88 4.79 13.81
C ALA A 88 2.30 5.16 15.19
N LYS A 89 2.01 6.44 15.43
CA LYS A 89 1.36 6.89 16.67
C LYS A 89 -0.06 6.32 16.80
N LEU A 90 -0.85 6.42 15.74
CA LEU A 90 -2.23 5.90 15.71
C LEU A 90 -2.26 4.38 15.95
N TRP A 91 -1.34 3.64 15.33
CA TRP A 91 -1.19 2.20 15.54
C TRP A 91 -0.87 1.87 17.00
N ALA A 92 0.07 2.59 17.62
CA ALA A 92 0.43 2.38 19.02
C ALA A 92 -0.75 2.66 19.96
N GLN A 93 -1.50 3.74 19.71
CA GLN A 93 -2.68 4.10 20.49
C GLN A 93 -3.78 3.04 20.40
N ALA A 94 -4.10 2.56 19.20
CA ALA A 94 -5.11 1.52 19.00
C ALA A 94 -4.79 0.25 19.80
N ARG A 95 -3.52 -0.19 19.78
CA ARG A 95 -3.09 -1.37 20.54
C ARG A 95 -3.11 -1.16 22.05
N GLN A 96 -2.72 0.03 22.52
CA GLN A 96 -2.81 0.38 23.94
C GLN A 96 -4.26 0.37 24.45
N GLN A 97 -5.23 0.67 23.58
CA GLN A 97 -6.66 0.69 23.89
C GLN A 97 -7.34 -0.69 23.73
N GLY A 98 -6.58 -1.76 23.49
CA GLY A 98 -7.14 -3.10 23.32
C GLY A 98 -7.92 -3.28 22.01
N GLN A 99 -7.68 -2.45 20.99
CA GLN A 99 -8.18 -2.66 19.63
C GLN A 99 -7.07 -3.25 18.74
N PRO A 100 -6.94 -4.59 18.68
CA PRO A 100 -5.97 -5.20 17.79
C PRO A 100 -6.37 -4.96 16.34
N THR A 101 -5.63 -4.10 15.63
CA THR A 101 -5.79 -3.84 14.18
C THR A 101 -5.06 -4.85 13.30
N ALA A 102 -4.31 -5.77 13.91
CA ALA A 102 -3.71 -6.95 13.31
C ALA A 102 -3.51 -8.01 14.41
N GLY A 103 -3.56 -9.30 14.05
CA GLY A 103 -3.24 -10.39 14.97
C GLY A 103 -1.84 -10.23 15.57
N ASP A 104 -1.59 -10.87 16.71
CA ASP A 104 -0.30 -10.84 17.42
C ASP A 104 0.82 -11.60 16.69
N GLN A 105 1.07 -11.28 15.42
CA GLN A 105 2.35 -11.61 14.81
C GLN A 105 3.39 -10.64 15.33
N GLN A 106 3.86 -10.98 16.52
CA GLN A 106 5.02 -10.42 17.17
C GLN A 106 6.22 -10.64 16.23
N PHE A 107 6.54 -9.66 15.38
CA PHE A 107 7.84 -9.63 14.72
C PHE A 107 8.87 -9.34 15.80
N GLN A 108 9.30 -10.39 16.49
CA GLN A 108 10.42 -10.33 17.40
C GLN A 108 11.63 -10.00 16.54
N ILE A 109 12.06 -8.74 16.54
CA ILE A 109 13.47 -8.44 16.30
C ILE A 109 14.17 -9.15 17.44
N GLN A 110 14.65 -10.36 17.17
CA GLN A 110 15.41 -11.14 18.11
C GLN A 110 16.59 -10.27 18.49
N LYS A 111 16.53 -9.66 19.69
CA LYS A 111 17.68 -9.01 20.31
C LYS A 111 18.68 -10.12 20.64
N SER A 112 19.34 -10.66 19.61
CA SER A 112 20.60 -11.36 19.76
C SER A 112 21.59 -10.32 20.27
N ARG A 113 21.66 -10.17 21.59
CA ARG A 113 22.81 -9.56 22.26
C ARG A 113 24.00 -10.53 22.15
N LYS A 114 24.47 -10.82 20.93
CA LYS A 114 25.80 -11.37 20.68
C LYS A 114 26.34 -10.81 19.36
N SER A 115 27.15 -9.76 19.53
CA SER A 115 28.21 -9.30 18.63
C SER A 115 27.88 -9.29 17.12
N TRP A 116 27.26 -8.22 16.65
CA TRP A 116 27.46 -7.80 15.27
C TRP A 116 28.58 -6.75 15.25
N ARG A 117 29.82 -7.17 14.97
CA ARG A 117 30.93 -6.29 14.59
C ARG A 117 31.13 -6.47 13.09
N PRO A 118 30.89 -5.47 12.24
CA PRO A 118 31.28 -5.55 10.84
C PRO A 118 32.81 -5.37 10.76
N GLU A 119 33.54 -6.46 10.55
CA GLU A 119 34.94 -6.39 10.15
C GLU A 119 35.01 -5.91 8.70
N TRP A 120 35.18 -4.61 8.53
CA TRP A 120 35.53 -4.01 7.24
C TRP A 120 37.05 -4.01 7.12
N LYS A 121 37.63 -4.90 6.32
CA LYS A 121 39.06 -4.85 5.96
C LYS A 121 39.21 -4.18 4.59
N PRO A 122 39.82 -2.99 4.49
CA PRO A 122 40.13 -2.40 3.21
C PRO A 122 41.26 -3.18 2.54
N SER A 123 41.02 -3.66 1.33
CA SER A 123 42.06 -4.13 0.41
C SER A 123 42.98 -2.96 0.07
N ARG A 124 44.21 -2.99 0.57
CA ARG A 124 45.29 -2.15 0.03
C ARG A 124 45.88 -2.89 -1.16
N LYS A 125 45.67 -2.31 -2.35
CA LYS A 125 46.53 -2.53 -3.51
C LYS A 125 47.92 -1.93 -3.20
N ALA A 126 48.97 -2.71 -3.42
CA ALA A 126 50.29 -2.28 -3.84
C ALA A 126 50.85 -3.40 -4.72
#